data_AF-A0A166NGX8-F1
#
_entry.id   AF-A0A166NGX8-F1
#
_cell.length_a   1.000
_cell.length_b   1.000
_cell.length_c   1.000
_cell.angle_alpha   90.00
_cell.angle_beta   90.00
_cell.angle_gamma   90.00
#
_symmetry.space_group_name_H-M   'P 1'
#
loop_
_entity.id
_entity.type
_entity.pdbx_description
1 polymer ?
#
loop_
_entity_poly.entity_id
_entity_poly.type
_entity_poly.pdbx_seq_one_letter_code
_entity_poly.pdbx_strand_id
1 'polypeptide(L)'
;MANNTQAAFNITADRAAVIAAEMIVVVCGDRQVARAAVAYAFLATGVYIAHAHHRGRVPHTAYVVLGALAAVWSNLTAAPTATPTAPAA
;
A
#
# COMPACT_ATOMS: atom_id res chain seq x y z
N MET A 1 -8.43 30.55 25.16
CA MET A 1 -8.77 29.37 24.33
C MET A 1 -7.52 28.94 23.60
N ALA A 2 -6.87 27.87 24.05
CA ALA A 2 -5.69 27.35 23.39
C ALA A 2 -6.11 26.82 22.00
N ASN A 3 -5.61 27.46 20.95
CA ASN A 3 -5.83 27.01 19.58
C ASN A 3 -5.03 25.72 19.40
N ASN A 4 -5.64 24.57 19.67
CA ASN A 4 -5.11 23.27 19.29
C ASN A 4 -5.12 23.18 17.77
N THR A 5 -4.16 23.83 17.10
CA THR A 5 -3.78 23.51 15.73
C THR A 5 -3.39 22.03 15.75
N GLN A 6 -4.35 21.18 15.42
CA GLN A 6 -4.15 19.77 15.15
C GLN A 6 -2.92 19.68 14.24
N ALA A 7 -1.82 19.11 14.76
CA ALA A 7 -0.62 18.92 13.98
C ALA A 7 -1.04 18.21 12.69
N ALA A 8 -0.71 18.80 11.53
CA ALA A 8 -1.05 18.21 10.24
C ALA A 8 -0.58 16.76 10.27
N PHE A 9 -1.50 15.83 10.02
CA PHE A 9 -1.20 14.40 10.01
C PHE A 9 -0.33 14.11 8.79
N ASN A 10 0.97 14.39 8.91
CA ASN A 10 1.92 14.34 7.82
C ASN A 10 2.46 12.91 7.71
N ILE A 11 1.66 12.03 7.14
CA ILE A 11 2.12 10.71 6.73
C ILE A 11 2.79 10.84 5.37
N THR A 12 4.06 10.43 5.31
CA THR A 12 4.79 10.27 4.04
C THR A 12 4.18 9.12 3.24
N ALA A 13 4.27 9.18 1.91
CA ALA A 13 3.75 8.13 1.04
C ALA A 13 4.30 6.73 1.38
N ASP A 14 5.58 6.66 1.77
CA ASP A 14 6.23 5.43 2.23
C ASP A 14 5.55 4.85 3.48
N ARG A 15 5.34 5.69 4.50
CA ARG A 15 4.68 5.27 5.75
C ARG A 15 3.22 4.89 5.52
N ALA A 16 2.52 5.55 4.60
CA ALA A 16 1.17 5.15 4.20
C ALA A 16 1.15 3.74 3.58
N ALA A 17 2.14 3.40 2.74
CA ALA A 17 2.23 2.10 2.10
C ALA A 17 2.51 0.97 3.11
N VAL A 18 3.35 1.23 4.11
CA VAL A 18 3.60 0.29 5.23
C VAL A 18 2.30 0.02 5.99
N ILE A 19 1.60 1.08 6.41
CA ILE A 19 0.34 0.97 7.17
C ILE A 19 -0.73 0.24 6.34
N ALA A 20 -0.85 0.57 5.05
CA ALA A 20 -1.78 -0.10 4.16
C ALA A 20 -1.46 -1.59 4.02
N ALA A 21 -0.19 -1.98 3.89
CA ALA A 21 0.23 -3.37 3.84
C ALA A 21 -0.16 -4.12 5.13
N GLU A 22 0.07 -3.52 6.29
CA GLU A 22 -0.33 -4.10 7.58
C GLU A 22 -1.85 -4.26 7.69
N MET A 23 -2.62 -3.23 7.32
CA MET A 23 -4.09 -3.29 7.31
C MET A 23 -4.61 -4.39 6.39
N ILE A 24 -4.01 -4.57 5.21
CA ILE A 24 -4.42 -5.63 4.27
C ILE A 24 -4.11 -7.00 4.86
N VAL A 25 -2.98 -7.19 5.54
CA VAL A 25 -2.69 -8.46 6.23
C VAL A 25 -3.70 -8.73 7.33
N VAL A 26 -4.07 -7.71 8.12
CA VAL A 26 -5.10 -7.83 9.18
C VAL A 26 -6.44 -8.25 8.59
N VAL A 27 -6.85 -7.66 7.47
CA VAL A 27 -8.13 -7.99 6.80
C VAL A 27 -8.10 -9.38 6.18
N CYS A 28 -6.98 -9.76 5.55
CA CYS A 28 -6.85 -11.07 4.90
C CYS A 28 -6.56 -12.22 5.88
N GLY A 29 -6.13 -11.92 7.11
CA GLY A 29 -5.75 -12.90 8.14
C GLY A 29 -4.44 -13.65 7.85
N ASP A 30 -3.93 -13.58 6.62
CA ASP A 30 -2.71 -14.24 6.18
C ASP A 30 -1.95 -13.39 5.15
N ARG A 31 -0.61 -13.43 5.23
CA ARG A 31 0.28 -12.62 4.39
C ARG A 31 0.33 -13.11 2.94
N GLN A 32 0.17 -14.41 2.67
CA GLN A 32 0.10 -14.92 1.30
C GLN A 32 -1.23 -14.56 0.64
N VAL A 33 -2.33 -14.62 1.40
CA VAL A 33 -3.65 -14.16 0.91
C VAL A 33 -3.62 -12.65 0.64
N ALA A 34 -3.01 -11.85 1.52
CA ALA A 34 -2.80 -10.41 1.29
C ALA A 34 -2.00 -10.13 0.01
N ARG A 35 -0.92 -10.87 -0.23
CA ARG A 35 -0.15 -10.78 -1.48
C ARG A 35 -1.02 -11.11 -2.69
N ALA A 36 -1.74 -12.22 -2.67
CA ALA A 36 -2.62 -12.60 -3.77
C ALA A 36 -3.66 -11.50 -4.06
N ALA A 37 -4.30 -10.94 -3.03
CA ALA A 37 -5.26 -9.85 -3.16
C ALA A 37 -4.65 -8.60 -3.84
N VAL A 38 -3.47 -8.17 -3.40
CA VAL A 38 -2.76 -7.02 -4.00
C VAL A 38 -2.35 -7.30 -5.45
N ALA A 39 -1.87 -8.51 -5.75
CA ALA A 39 -1.51 -8.91 -7.11
C ALA A 39 -2.71 -8.91 -8.06
N TYR A 40 -3.85 -9.46 -7.63
CA TYR A 40 -5.08 -9.43 -8.43
C TYR A 40 -5.62 -8.02 -8.63
N ALA A 41 -5.58 -7.18 -7.58
CA ALA A 41 -5.99 -5.77 -7.68
C ALA A 41 -5.08 -5.00 -8.65
N PHE A 42 -3.78 -5.25 -8.64
CA PHE A 42 -2.82 -4.63 -9.56
C PHE A 42 -3.11 -5.03 -11.00
N LEU A 43 -3.32 -6.33 -11.26
CA LEU A 43 -3.67 -6.83 -12.58
C LEU A 43 -4.99 -6.23 -13.08
N ALA A 44 -6.03 -6.23 -12.24
CA ALA A 44 -7.33 -5.65 -12.58
C ALA A 44 -7.23 -4.15 -12.91
N THR A 45 -6.41 -3.41 -12.16
CA THR A 45 -6.12 -1.99 -12.44
C THR A 45 -5.40 -1.82 -13.78
N GLY A 46 -4.43 -2.67 -14.10
CA GLY A 46 -3.75 -2.68 -15.39
C GLY A 46 -4.71 -2.96 -16.56
N VAL A 47 -5.59 -3.96 -16.41
CA VAL A 47 -6.63 -4.29 -17.41
C VAL A 47 -7.60 -3.11 -17.59
N TYR A 48 -8.01 -2.46 -16.50
CA TYR A 48 -8.84 -1.26 -16.56
C TYR A 48 -8.14 -0.13 -17.33
N ILE A 49 -6.86 0.13 -17.06
CA ILE A 49 -6.07 1.15 -17.77
C ILE A 49 -6.01 0.83 -19.27
N ALA A 50 -5.72 -0.42 -19.63
CA ALA A 50 -5.71 -0.84 -21.03
C ALA A 50 -7.06 -0.62 -21.70
N HIS A 51 -8.15 -1.03 -21.04
CA HIS A 51 -9.51 -0.83 -21.55
C HIS A 51 -9.87 0.66 -21.71
N ALA A 52 -9.52 1.49 -20.72
CA ALA A 52 -9.77 2.93 -20.75
C ALA A 52 -8.92 3.64 -21.81
N HIS A 53 -7.68 3.18 -22.03
CA HIS A 53 -6.80 3.69 -23.07
C HIS A 53 -7.40 3.47 -24.47
N HIS A 54 -7.98 2.30 -24.73
CA HIS A 54 -8.70 2.02 -25.98
C HIS A 54 -9.92 2.92 -26.20
N ARG A 55 -10.48 3.50 -25.13
CA ARG A 55 -11.61 4.45 -25.19
C ARG A 55 -11.16 5.92 -25.19
N GLY A 56 -9.86 6.18 -25.29
CA GLY A 56 -9.30 7.52 -25.53
C GLY A 56 -9.02 8.34 -24.27
N ARG A 57 -9.26 7.83 -23.05
CA ARG A 57 -8.90 8.53 -21.82
C ARG A 57 -8.68 7.58 -20.65
N VAL A 58 -7.51 7.66 -20.05
CA VAL A 58 -7.20 7.00 -18.77
C VAL A 58 -7.24 8.03 -17.64
N PRO A 59 -7.99 7.80 -16.56
CA PRO A 59 -7.97 8.71 -15.42
C PRO A 59 -6.62 8.63 -14.70
N HIS A 60 -6.05 9.79 -14.35
CA HIS A 60 -4.77 9.87 -13.62
C HIS A 60 -4.79 9.04 -12.32
N THR A 61 -5.94 8.98 -11.66
CA THR A 61 -6.16 8.18 -10.45
C THR A 61 -5.84 6.69 -10.65
N ALA A 62 -6.04 6.12 -11.84
CA ALA A 62 -5.71 4.72 -12.10
C ALA A 62 -4.20 4.47 -12.02
N TYR A 63 -3.37 5.40 -12.50
CA TYR A 63 -1.91 5.31 -12.37
C TYR A 63 -1.46 5.50 -10.92
N VAL A 64 -2.12 6.38 -10.17
CA VAL A 64 -1.86 6.58 -8.73
C VAL A 64 -2.18 5.30 -7.95
N VAL A 65 -3.32 4.67 -8.22
CA VAL A 65 -3.70 3.38 -7.61
C VAL A 65 -2.71 2.29 -7.95
N LEU A 66 -2.28 2.21 -9.21
CA LEU A 66 -1.29 1.22 -9.65
C LEU A 66 0.06 1.41 -8.94
N GLY A 67 0.52 2.67 -8.78
CA GLY A 67 1.71 2.99 -7.99
C GLY A 67 1.55 2.66 -6.50
N ALA A 68 0.39 2.94 -5.91
CA ALA A 68 0.11 2.62 -4.51
C ALA A 68 0.13 1.11 -4.26
N LEU A 69 -0.48 0.32 -5.16
CA LEU A 69 -0.46 -1.14 -5.08
C LEU A 69 0.96 -1.71 -5.21
N ALA A 70 1.80 -1.12 -6.07
CA ALA A 70 3.22 -1.50 -6.16
C ALA A 70 3.99 -1.21 -4.86
N ALA A 71 3.76 -0.05 -4.23
CA ALA A 71 4.39 0.30 -2.96
C ALA A 71 3.95 -0.63 -1.82
N VAL A 72 2.66 -0.97 -1.75
CA VAL A 72 2.12 -1.96 -0.80
C VAL A 72 2.75 -3.34 -1.04
N TRP A 73 2.84 -3.76 -2.30
CA TRP A 73 3.47 -5.04 -2.66
C TRP A 73 4.91 -5.13 -2.16
N SER A 74 5.72 -4.10 -2.39
CA SER A 74 7.11 -4.04 -1.91
C SER A 74 7.21 -4.27 -0.40
N ASN A 75 6.32 -3.67 0.38
CA ASN A 75 6.24 -3.87 1.83
C ASN A 75 5.79 -5.28 2.23
N LEU A 76 4.83 -5.86 1.50
CA LEU A 76 4.40 -7.25 1.72
C LEU A 76 5.51 -8.26 1.38
N THR A 77 6.38 -7.95 0.43
CA THR A 77 7.51 -8.82 0.02
C THR A 77 8.80 -8.58 0.78
N ALA A 78 8.94 -7.42 1.44
CA ALA A 78 10.10 -7.15 2.28
C ALA A 78 10.26 -8.24 3.36
N ALA A 79 11.51 -8.66 3.58
CA ALA A 79 11.83 -9.58 4.65
C ALA A 79 11.32 -9.01 6.00
N PRO A 80 10.81 -9.85 6.91
CA PRO A 80 10.46 -9.38 8.25
C PRO A 80 11.69 -8.70 8.87
N THR A 81 11.54 -7.46 9.33
CA THR A 81 12.61 -6.78 10.06
C THR A 81 12.93 -7.63 11.29
N ALA A 82 14.17 -8.08 11.42
CA ALA A 82 14.58 -8.88 12.57
C ALA A 82 14.33 -8.08 13.85
N THR A 83 13.66 -8.69 14.83
CA THR A 83 13.49 -8.08 16.15
C THR A 83 14.89 -7.81 16.72
N PRO A 84 15.24 -6.58 17.12
CA PRO A 84 16.53 -6.31 17.72
C PRO A 84 16.64 -7.13 19.01
N THR A 85 17.49 -8.16 18.99
CA THR A 85 17.86 -8.89 20.19
C THR A 85 18.64 -7.92 21.06
N ALA A 86 18.02 -7.41 22.13
CA ALA A 86 18.76 -6.68 23.14
C ALA A 86 19.88 -7.60 23.66
N PRO A 87 21.14 -7.14 23.78
CA PRO A 87 22.18 -7.95 24.39
C PRO A 87 21.75 -8.28 25.82
N ALA A 88 21.85 -9.56 26.19
CA ALA A 88 21.61 -10.01 27.54
C ALA A 88 22.56 -9.25 28.48
N ALA A 89 21.98 -8.62 29.51
CA ALA A 89 22.70 -7.88 30.55
C ALA A 89 23.44 -8.82 31.50
#